data_AF-A0AAV8UI48-F1
#
_entry.id   AF-A0AAV8UI48-F1
#
_cell.length_a   1.000
_cell.length_b   1.000
_cell.length_c   1.000
_cell.angle_alpha   90.00
_cell.angle_beta   90.00
_cell.angle_gamma   90.00
#
_symmetry.space_group_name_H-M   'P 1'
#
loop_
_entity.id
_entity.type
_entity.pdbx_description
1 polymer ?
#
loop_
_entity_poly.entity_id
_entity_poly.type
_entity_poly.pdbx_seq_one_letter_code
_entity_poly.pdbx_strand_id
1 'polypeptide(L)'
;MDETERILKSYVNLFHKYVEGLPELKYELVRDRFVNADPTVLLVAHCLLMVVVVDKYTEGKHGFLKSIVLGFVMSFGGAIINAILTATPSPVSTEGANSLVPIFLLCWWLVNCTPVKKILQIRVVFAPIAVVATFARIRAISMTVDSVAKQVPNGWVAAIILGGIGGCGGLLFLDADKKFRTGFNAKSTFSSPEWPIKSAFLISTAYYVLSDPHKIIQSYVDLPHLQNADLKFALGAFLSAIAILELVLGRSINLFYYFERILVAVLGLQIDKPREKASINTARSKQKTQ
;
A
#
# COMPACT_ATOMS: atom_id res chain seq x y z
N MET A 1 -30.28 -11.82 -23.50
CA MET A 1 -28.89 -11.91 -23.02
C MET A 1 -28.33 -10.50 -23.13
N ASP A 2 -28.00 -9.90 -21.99
CA ASP A 2 -27.80 -8.47 -21.85
C ASP A 2 -26.48 -8.03 -22.51
N GLU A 3 -26.42 -6.84 -23.10
CA GLU A 3 -25.23 -6.38 -23.85
C GLU A 3 -23.96 -6.37 -22.98
N THR A 4 -24.15 -6.10 -21.70
CA THR A 4 -23.14 -6.20 -20.63
C THR A 4 -22.57 -7.62 -20.48
N GLU A 5 -23.41 -8.65 -20.56
CA GLU A 5 -23.01 -10.06 -20.45
C GLU A 5 -22.15 -10.50 -21.64
N ARG A 6 -22.48 -10.00 -22.83
CA ARG A 6 -21.71 -10.23 -24.06
C ARG A 6 -20.33 -9.57 -23.99
N ILE A 7 -20.27 -8.34 -23.47
CA ILE A 7 -19.02 -7.61 -23.24
C ILE A 7 -18.16 -8.33 -22.19
N LEU A 8 -18.76 -8.76 -21.07
CA LEU A 8 -18.03 -9.49 -20.03
C LEU A 8 -17.45 -10.80 -20.55
N LYS A 9 -18.26 -11.60 -21.29
CA LYS A 9 -17.80 -12.84 -21.93
C LYS A 9 -16.69 -12.59 -22.95
N SER A 10 -16.76 -11.48 -23.70
CA SER A 10 -15.69 -11.09 -24.63
C SER A 10 -14.38 -10.78 -23.90
N TYR A 11 -14.42 -10.04 -22.78
CA TYR A 11 -13.22 -9.74 -22.00
C TYR A 11 -12.65 -10.99 -21.32
N VAL A 12 -13.50 -11.86 -20.78
CA VAL A 12 -13.07 -13.14 -20.18
C VAL A 12 -12.41 -14.04 -21.22
N ASN A 13 -12.98 -14.15 -22.42
CA ASN A 13 -12.38 -14.93 -23.51
C ASN A 13 -11.08 -14.32 -24.03
N LEU A 14 -10.98 -12.99 -24.09
CA LEU A 14 -9.74 -12.32 -24.48
C LEU A 14 -8.65 -12.53 -23.43
N PHE A 15 -9.00 -12.44 -22.16
CA PHE A 15 -8.11 -12.73 -21.04
C PHE A 15 -7.65 -14.19 -21.07
N HIS A 16 -8.57 -15.16 -21.23
CA HIS A 16 -8.24 -16.58 -21.39
C HIS A 16 -7.29 -16.81 -22.56
N LYS A 17 -7.56 -16.22 -23.74
CA LYS A 17 -6.71 -16.38 -24.93
C LYS A 17 -5.31 -15.79 -24.76
N TYR A 18 -5.17 -14.70 -24.01
CA TYR A 18 -3.86 -14.11 -23.68
C TYR A 18 -3.12 -14.88 -22.59
N VAL A 19 -3.84 -15.47 -21.64
CA VAL A 19 -3.29 -16.29 -20.56
C VAL A 19 -2.87 -17.67 -21.05
N GLU A 20 -3.68 -18.31 -21.91
CA GLU A 20 -3.39 -19.61 -22.55
C GLU A 20 -2.25 -19.52 -23.58
N GLY A 21 -1.99 -18.32 -24.12
CA GLY A 21 -0.86 -18.05 -25.04
C GLY A 21 0.45 -17.70 -24.34
N LEU A 22 0.43 -17.43 -23.03
CA LEU A 22 1.64 -17.34 -22.23
C LEU A 22 2.09 -18.79 -21.98
N PRO A 23 3.27 -19.22 -22.46
CA PRO A 23 3.72 -20.59 -22.25
C PRO A 23 3.69 -20.86 -20.74
N GLU A 24 2.89 -21.83 -20.30
CA GLU A 24 2.57 -22.09 -18.88
C GLU A 24 3.83 -22.17 -18.00
N LEU A 25 4.93 -22.68 -18.57
CA LEU A 25 6.27 -22.73 -17.97
C LEU A 25 6.80 -21.34 -17.52
N LYS A 26 6.38 -20.24 -18.17
CA LYS A 26 6.76 -18.87 -17.80
C LYS A 26 5.91 -18.31 -16.67
N TYR A 27 4.62 -18.68 -16.56
CA TYR A 27 3.78 -18.19 -15.47
C TYR A 27 4.25 -18.75 -14.14
N GLU A 28 4.38 -20.07 -14.03
CA GLU A 28 4.82 -20.72 -12.79
C GLU A 28 6.20 -20.24 -12.36
N LEU A 29 7.14 -20.13 -13.30
CA LEU A 29 8.48 -19.62 -13.02
C LEU A 29 8.46 -18.17 -12.50
N VAL A 30 7.64 -17.30 -13.09
CA VAL A 30 7.54 -15.89 -12.67
C VAL A 30 6.84 -15.78 -11.32
N ARG A 31 5.76 -16.54 -11.12
CA ARG A 31 5.05 -16.64 -9.84
C ARG A 31 6.00 -17.12 -8.74
N ASP A 32 6.72 -18.20 -8.97
CA ASP A 32 7.59 -18.81 -7.97
C ASP A 32 8.77 -17.89 -7.64
N ARG A 33 9.36 -17.22 -8.64
CA ARG A 33 10.38 -16.19 -8.41
C ARG A 33 9.84 -15.00 -7.61
N PHE A 34 8.58 -14.64 -7.81
CA PHE A 34 7.93 -13.57 -7.06
C PHE A 34 7.67 -13.98 -5.61
N VAL A 35 7.04 -15.14 -5.38
CA VAL A 35 6.71 -15.61 -4.03
C VAL A 35 7.97 -15.87 -3.22
N ASN A 36 9.01 -16.39 -3.88
CA ASN A 36 10.29 -16.73 -3.26
C ASN A 36 11.35 -15.62 -3.46
N ALA A 37 10.94 -14.40 -3.82
CA ALA A 37 11.87 -13.29 -3.95
C ALA A 37 12.62 -13.07 -2.62
N ASP A 38 13.94 -12.82 -2.73
CA ASP A 38 14.80 -12.56 -1.59
C ASP A 38 14.22 -11.41 -0.75
N PRO A 39 13.90 -11.65 0.54
CA PRO A 39 13.40 -10.62 1.44
C PRO A 39 14.28 -9.36 1.48
N THR A 40 15.59 -9.52 1.30
CA THR A 40 16.57 -8.42 1.30
C THR A 40 16.33 -7.48 0.12
N VAL A 41 16.10 -8.03 -1.07
CA VAL A 41 15.83 -7.23 -2.29
C VAL A 41 14.50 -6.49 -2.16
N LEU A 42 13.47 -7.17 -1.66
CA LEU A 42 12.17 -6.57 -1.38
C LEU A 42 12.28 -5.42 -0.37
N LEU A 43 13.07 -5.63 0.69
CA LEU A 43 13.29 -4.64 1.74
C LEU A 43 14.07 -3.42 1.22
N VAL A 44 15.14 -3.62 0.46
CA VAL A 44 15.91 -2.52 -0.15
C VAL A 44 15.00 -1.66 -1.02
N ALA A 45 14.20 -2.28 -1.90
CA ALA A 45 13.28 -1.55 -2.77
C ALA A 45 12.23 -0.77 -1.96
N HIS A 46 11.67 -1.39 -0.92
CA HIS A 46 10.70 -0.75 -0.03
C HIS A 46 11.29 0.43 0.73
N CYS A 47 12.43 0.24 1.41
CA CYS A 47 13.12 1.31 2.13
C CYS A 47 13.49 2.47 1.19
N LEU A 48 14.01 2.17 -0.01
CA LEU A 48 14.38 3.17 -0.98
C LEU A 48 13.16 3.98 -1.47
N LEU A 49 12.04 3.30 -1.77
CA LEU A 49 10.77 3.96 -2.10
C LEU A 49 10.29 4.87 -0.97
N MET A 50 10.28 4.37 0.28
CA MET A 50 9.77 5.14 1.42
C MET A 50 10.63 6.35 1.75
N VAL A 51 11.97 6.24 1.68
CA VAL A 51 12.86 7.38 1.87
C VAL A 51 12.62 8.44 0.79
N VAL A 52 12.44 8.06 -0.48
CA VAL A 52 12.11 9.01 -1.56
C VAL A 52 10.75 9.68 -1.31
N VAL A 53 9.76 8.95 -0.78
CA VAL A 53 8.46 9.52 -0.39
C VAL A 53 8.62 10.55 0.73
N VAL A 54 9.42 10.25 1.75
CA VAL A 54 9.69 11.19 2.86
C VAL A 54 10.46 12.42 2.39
N ASP A 55 11.47 12.25 1.54
CA ASP A 55 12.20 13.37 0.95
C ASP A 55 11.27 14.31 0.16
N LYS A 56 10.37 13.74 -0.67
CA LYS A 56 9.34 14.51 -1.39
C LYS A 56 8.37 15.21 -0.44
N TYR A 57 7.91 14.53 0.61
CA TYR A 57 6.99 15.09 1.61
C TYR A 57 7.61 16.27 2.38
N THR A 58 8.91 16.23 2.62
CA THR A 58 9.64 17.25 3.37
C THR A 58 10.27 18.33 2.49
N GLU A 59 10.17 18.20 1.16
CA GLU A 59 10.88 19.05 0.18
C GLU A 59 12.39 19.11 0.42
N GLY A 60 12.98 18.10 1.08
CA GLY A 60 14.38 18.12 1.52
C GLY A 60 14.69 19.11 2.65
N LYS A 61 13.69 19.79 3.24
CA LYS A 61 13.86 20.84 4.26
C LYS A 61 13.61 20.32 5.68
N HIS A 62 14.50 19.48 6.19
CA HIS A 62 14.33 18.90 7.52
C HIS A 62 15.69 18.55 8.15
N GLY A 63 15.75 18.62 9.48
CA GLY A 63 16.95 18.24 10.20
C GLY A 63 17.31 16.76 9.97
N PHE A 64 18.60 16.46 9.98
CA PHE A 64 19.16 15.13 9.77
C PHE A 64 18.44 14.04 10.59
N LEU A 65 18.34 14.23 11.91
CA LEU A 65 17.71 13.26 12.81
C LEU A 65 16.24 13.03 12.48
N LYS A 66 15.51 14.11 12.16
CA LYS A 66 14.10 14.01 11.77
C LYS A 66 13.94 13.23 10.47
N SER A 67 14.86 13.38 9.51
CA SER A 67 14.87 12.62 8.26
C SER A 67 15.00 11.13 8.49
N ILE A 68 15.97 10.75 9.33
CA ILE A 68 16.23 9.36 9.67
C ILE A 68 15.01 8.76 10.37
N VAL A 69 14.51 9.41 11.42
CA VAL A 69 13.36 8.89 12.18
C VAL A 69 12.13 8.77 11.29
N LEU A 70 11.81 9.81 10.50
CA LEU A 70 10.64 9.80 9.63
C LEU A 70 10.74 8.76 8.51
N GLY A 71 11.92 8.61 7.89
CA GLY A 71 12.20 7.55 6.92
C GLY A 71 12.07 6.16 7.52
N PHE A 72 12.56 5.98 8.75
CA PHE A 72 12.53 4.70 9.46
C PHE A 72 11.09 4.29 9.78
N VAL A 73 10.31 5.18 10.40
CA VAL A 73 8.90 4.89 10.71
C VAL A 73 8.06 4.79 9.44
N MET A 74 8.40 5.48 8.35
CA MET A 74 7.71 5.29 7.08
C MET A 74 7.99 3.90 6.49
N SER A 75 9.21 3.39 6.64
CA SER A 75 9.62 2.08 6.14
C SER A 75 9.06 0.93 6.97
N PHE A 76 9.09 1.05 8.31
CA PHE A 76 8.75 -0.05 9.23
C PHE A 76 7.48 0.18 10.06
N GLY A 77 6.78 1.30 9.85
CA GLY A 77 5.65 1.71 10.69
C GLY A 77 4.50 0.71 10.73
N GLY A 78 4.25 -0.03 9.65
CA GLY A 78 3.26 -1.12 9.64
C GLY A 78 3.60 -2.21 10.66
N ALA A 79 4.86 -2.66 10.68
CA ALA A 79 5.32 -3.67 11.62
C ALA A 79 5.37 -3.16 13.07
N ILE A 80 5.72 -1.88 13.28
CA ILE A 80 5.72 -1.25 14.60
C ILE A 80 4.29 -1.16 15.16
N ILE A 81 3.35 -0.62 14.39
CA ILE A 81 1.97 -0.45 14.84
C ILE A 81 1.32 -1.82 15.06
N ASN A 82 1.53 -2.78 14.16
CA ASN A 82 1.00 -4.13 14.35
C ASN A 82 1.54 -4.76 15.63
N ALA A 83 2.85 -4.65 15.89
CA ALA A 83 3.45 -5.16 17.11
C ALA A 83 2.86 -4.54 18.39
N ILE A 84 2.59 -3.23 18.37
CA ILE A 84 1.90 -2.54 19.48
C ILE A 84 0.48 -3.09 19.65
N LEU A 85 -0.28 -3.22 18.57
CA LEU A 85 -1.68 -3.66 18.61
C LEU A 85 -1.85 -5.13 18.99
N THR A 86 -0.85 -5.97 18.68
CA THR A 86 -0.84 -7.40 19.06
C THR A 86 -0.07 -7.67 20.35
N ALA A 87 0.45 -6.63 21.02
CA ALA A 87 1.30 -6.75 22.21
C ALA A 87 2.49 -7.73 22.02
N THR A 88 3.08 -7.74 20.83
CA THR A 88 4.25 -8.57 20.49
C THR A 88 5.49 -7.69 20.30
N PRO A 89 6.71 -8.21 20.51
CA PRO A 89 7.93 -7.44 20.20
C PRO A 89 7.97 -7.07 18.71
N SER A 90 8.30 -5.82 18.41
CA SER A 90 8.38 -5.38 17.02
C SER A 90 9.58 -6.04 16.33
N PRO A 91 9.48 -6.46 15.05
CA PRO A 91 10.60 -7.03 14.31
C PRO A 91 11.85 -6.14 14.32
N VAL A 92 11.67 -4.81 14.37
CA VAL A 92 12.77 -3.83 14.47
C VAL A 92 13.47 -3.80 15.84
N SER A 93 12.96 -4.54 16.82
CA SER A 93 13.53 -4.68 18.17
C SER A 93 14.02 -6.12 18.43
N THR A 94 13.94 -7.01 17.44
CA THR A 94 14.43 -8.39 17.52
C THR A 94 15.81 -8.52 16.90
N GLU A 95 16.47 -9.68 17.03
CA GLU A 95 17.77 -9.94 16.38
C GLU A 95 17.74 -9.71 14.85
N GLY A 96 16.59 -9.92 14.22
CA GLY A 96 16.38 -9.61 12.80
C GLY A 96 16.59 -8.13 12.47
N ALA A 97 16.43 -7.22 13.43
CA ALA A 97 16.67 -5.79 13.26
C ALA A 97 18.11 -5.45 12.88
N ASN A 98 19.07 -6.31 13.28
CA ASN A 98 20.49 -6.11 13.01
C ASN A 98 20.79 -6.06 11.50
N SER A 99 19.96 -6.69 10.65
CA SER A 99 20.06 -6.57 9.19
C SER A 99 19.16 -5.45 8.62
N LEU A 100 17.99 -5.21 9.23
CA LEU A 100 17.03 -4.20 8.75
C LEU A 100 17.56 -2.77 8.86
N VAL A 101 18.19 -2.42 9.99
CA VAL A 101 18.63 -1.04 10.27
C VAL A 101 19.75 -0.60 9.32
N PRO A 102 20.83 -1.38 9.10
CA PRO A 102 21.86 -1.01 8.13
C PRO A 102 21.34 -0.85 6.71
N ILE A 103 20.43 -1.73 6.26
CA ILE A 103 19.81 -1.63 4.93
C ILE A 103 19.03 -0.32 4.79
N PHE A 104 18.23 0.02 5.80
CA PHE A 104 17.51 1.29 5.82
C PHE A 104 18.47 2.48 5.81
N LEU A 105 19.49 2.50 6.68
CA LEU A 105 20.44 3.61 6.77
C LEU A 105 21.21 3.79 5.45
N LEU A 106 21.56 2.70 4.77
CA LEU A 106 22.18 2.76 3.45
C LEU A 106 21.23 3.37 2.41
N CYS A 107 19.97 2.94 2.36
CA CYS A 107 18.97 3.53 1.47
C CYS A 107 18.75 5.02 1.78
N TRP A 108 18.69 5.36 3.06
CA TRP A 108 18.57 6.74 3.54
C TRP A 108 19.74 7.60 3.07
N TRP A 109 20.97 7.12 3.26
CA TRP A 109 22.19 7.80 2.85
C TRP A 109 22.28 7.96 1.32
N LEU A 110 21.94 6.91 0.55
CA LEU A 110 21.91 6.97 -0.91
C LEU A 110 20.97 8.08 -1.42
N VAL A 111 19.79 8.23 -0.83
CA VAL A 111 18.82 9.25 -1.27
C VAL A 111 19.18 10.65 -0.77
N ASN A 112 19.65 10.79 0.47
CA ASN A 112 19.80 12.13 1.07
C ASN A 112 21.22 12.71 0.92
N CYS A 113 22.25 11.87 0.80
CA CYS A 113 23.65 12.30 0.82
C CYS A 113 24.38 12.13 -0.52
N THR A 114 23.77 11.49 -1.53
CA THR A 114 24.42 11.22 -2.82
C THR A 114 23.61 11.78 -4.00
N PRO A 115 24.22 11.95 -5.20
CA PRO A 115 23.48 12.40 -6.39
C PRO A 115 22.51 11.34 -6.94
N VAL A 116 22.51 10.10 -6.42
CA VAL A 116 21.63 9.00 -6.84
C VAL A 116 20.15 9.41 -6.74
N LYS A 117 19.80 10.32 -5.82
CA LYS A 117 18.47 10.94 -5.74
C LYS A 117 17.93 11.43 -7.09
N LYS A 118 18.76 12.12 -7.88
CA LYS A 118 18.34 12.66 -9.18
C LYS A 118 18.00 11.54 -10.17
N ILE A 119 18.75 10.45 -10.11
CA ILE A 119 18.51 9.26 -10.94
C ILE A 119 17.20 8.57 -10.50
N LEU A 120 16.99 8.42 -9.20
CA LEU A 120 15.77 7.82 -8.64
C LEU A 120 14.51 8.68 -8.87
N GLN A 121 14.66 9.96 -9.20
CA GLN A 121 13.54 10.82 -9.58
C GLN A 121 13.07 10.59 -11.02
N ILE A 122 13.87 9.93 -11.87
CA ILE A 122 13.49 9.56 -13.23
C ILE A 122 12.43 8.46 -13.15
N ARG A 123 11.21 8.74 -13.63
CA ARG A 123 10.05 7.85 -13.49
C ARG A 123 10.31 6.43 -14.01
N VAL A 124 11.01 6.30 -15.14
CA VAL A 124 11.34 5.01 -15.76
C VAL A 124 12.26 4.17 -14.87
N VAL A 125 13.23 4.80 -14.20
CA VAL A 125 14.14 4.12 -13.26
C VAL A 125 13.42 3.78 -11.96
N PHE A 126 12.51 4.64 -11.53
CA PHE A 126 11.78 4.47 -10.28
C PHE A 126 10.66 3.42 -10.37
N ALA A 127 10.05 3.24 -11.54
CA ALA A 127 8.97 2.29 -11.77
C ALA A 127 9.28 0.85 -11.32
N PRO A 128 10.40 0.21 -11.71
CA PRO A 128 10.72 -1.13 -11.25
C PRO A 128 10.90 -1.20 -9.72
N ILE A 129 11.48 -0.16 -9.10
CA ILE A 129 11.64 -0.10 -7.64
C ILE A 129 10.26 -0.04 -6.97
N ALA A 130 9.35 0.77 -7.50
CA ALA A 130 7.98 0.87 -7.00
C ALA A 130 7.20 -0.45 -7.13
N VAL A 131 7.40 -1.20 -8.23
CA VAL A 131 6.82 -2.53 -8.43
C VAL A 131 7.35 -3.52 -7.37
N VAL A 132 8.67 -3.60 -7.20
CA VAL A 132 9.29 -4.50 -6.21
C VAL A 132 8.89 -4.11 -4.77
N ALA A 133 8.79 -2.82 -4.47
CA ALA A 133 8.30 -2.35 -3.17
C ALA A 133 6.81 -2.68 -2.95
N THR A 134 5.99 -2.63 -4.00
CA THR A 134 4.58 -3.05 -3.95
C THR A 134 4.46 -4.54 -3.62
N PHE A 135 5.38 -5.35 -4.13
CA PHE A 135 5.48 -6.76 -3.78
C PHE A 135 5.87 -6.97 -2.31
N ALA A 136 6.84 -6.20 -1.80
CA ALA A 136 7.19 -6.21 -0.38
C ALA A 136 5.98 -5.88 0.50
N ARG A 137 5.19 -4.88 0.09
CA ARG A 137 3.96 -4.46 0.77
C ARG A 137 2.90 -5.57 0.82
N ILE A 138 2.67 -6.30 -0.26
CA ILE A 138 1.70 -7.41 -0.29
C ILE A 138 2.17 -8.58 0.56
N ARG A 139 3.47 -8.86 0.55
CA ARG A 139 4.06 -9.83 1.46
C ARG A 139 3.82 -9.43 2.92
N ALA A 140 4.01 -8.15 3.27
CA ALA A 140 3.75 -7.66 4.62
C ALA A 140 2.26 -7.76 5.01
N ILE A 141 1.33 -7.40 4.11
CA ILE A 141 -0.12 -7.54 4.34
C ILE A 141 -0.46 -9.00 4.57
N SER A 142 -0.13 -9.89 3.63
CA SER A 142 -0.48 -11.31 3.71
C SER A 142 0.14 -12.00 4.93
N MET A 143 1.41 -11.76 5.24
CA MET A 143 2.04 -12.30 6.46
C MET A 143 1.34 -11.82 7.73
N THR A 144 0.89 -10.56 7.77
CA THR A 144 0.14 -10.04 8.92
C THR A 144 -1.22 -10.72 9.02
N VAL A 145 -1.95 -10.81 7.91
CA VAL A 145 -3.26 -11.48 7.87
C VAL A 145 -3.12 -12.94 8.32
N ASP A 146 -2.17 -13.69 7.76
CA ASP A 146 -1.90 -15.08 8.10
C ASP A 146 -1.55 -15.23 9.59
N SER A 147 -0.74 -14.33 10.15
CA SER A 147 -0.34 -14.34 11.56
C SER A 147 -1.50 -14.05 12.50
N VAL A 148 -2.29 -13.01 12.20
CA VAL A 148 -3.43 -12.60 13.04
C VAL A 148 -4.57 -13.61 12.97
N ALA A 149 -4.85 -14.17 11.79
CA ALA A 149 -5.83 -15.25 11.63
C ALA A 149 -5.47 -16.48 12.49
N LYS A 150 -4.18 -16.81 12.59
CA LYS A 150 -3.71 -17.88 13.50
C LYS A 150 -3.87 -17.52 14.98
N GLN A 151 -3.64 -16.28 15.35
CA GLN A 151 -3.74 -15.83 16.75
C GLN A 151 -5.19 -15.65 17.21
N VAL A 152 -6.08 -15.19 16.33
CA VAL A 152 -7.48 -14.89 16.62
C VAL A 152 -8.38 -15.52 15.56
N PRO A 153 -8.67 -16.85 15.64
CA PRO A 153 -9.36 -17.58 14.57
C PRO A 153 -10.77 -17.07 14.23
N ASN A 154 -11.47 -16.51 15.20
CA ASN A 154 -12.81 -15.95 14.99
C ASN A 154 -12.80 -14.43 14.71
N GLY A 155 -11.62 -13.81 14.73
CA GLY A 155 -11.42 -12.37 14.63
C GLY A 155 -11.08 -11.92 13.22
N TRP A 156 -11.91 -12.25 12.23
CA TRP A 156 -11.67 -11.88 10.83
C TRP A 156 -11.45 -10.38 10.63
N VAL A 157 -12.21 -9.55 11.35
CA VAL A 157 -12.06 -8.08 11.35
C VAL A 157 -10.66 -7.66 11.79
N ALA A 158 -10.11 -8.31 12.84
CA ALA A 158 -8.77 -8.01 13.33
C ALA A 158 -7.71 -8.34 12.27
N ALA A 159 -7.85 -9.47 11.59
CA ALA A 159 -6.93 -9.87 10.51
C ALA A 159 -6.97 -8.85 9.35
N ILE A 160 -8.15 -8.40 8.93
CA ILE A 160 -8.30 -7.39 7.87
C ILE A 160 -7.70 -6.06 8.29
N ILE A 161 -8.03 -5.56 9.49
CA ILE A 161 -7.57 -4.26 9.98
C ILE A 161 -6.05 -4.26 10.14
N LEU A 162 -5.50 -5.27 10.83
CA LEU A 162 -4.04 -5.35 11.05
C LEU A 162 -3.29 -5.63 9.76
N GLY A 163 -3.85 -6.41 8.83
CA GLY A 163 -3.30 -6.58 7.48
C GLY A 163 -3.24 -5.25 6.73
N GLY A 164 -4.32 -4.46 6.75
CA GLY A 164 -4.37 -3.13 6.14
C GLY A 164 -3.33 -2.18 6.75
N ILE A 165 -3.27 -2.11 8.09
CA ILE A 165 -2.26 -1.33 8.82
C ILE A 165 -0.84 -1.82 8.50
N GLY A 166 -0.61 -3.12 8.41
CA GLY A 166 0.67 -3.69 8.01
C GLY A 166 1.14 -3.19 6.64
N GLY A 167 0.20 -2.96 5.73
CA GLY A 167 0.48 -2.42 4.40
C GLY A 167 0.62 -0.89 4.31
N CYS A 168 0.13 -0.12 5.28
CA CYS A 168 0.13 1.35 5.20
C CYS A 168 0.55 2.11 6.47
N GLY A 169 0.99 1.42 7.53
CA GLY A 169 1.19 2.01 8.86
C GLY A 169 2.21 3.15 8.91
N GLY A 170 3.19 3.16 8.01
CA GLY A 170 4.14 4.27 7.87
C GLY A 170 3.47 5.62 7.60
N LEU A 171 2.35 5.64 6.86
CA LEU A 171 1.60 6.86 6.55
C LEU A 171 0.93 7.49 7.77
N LEU A 172 0.64 6.68 8.80
CA LEU A 172 0.03 7.19 10.03
C LEU A 172 1.01 8.06 10.82
N PHE A 173 2.31 7.74 10.76
CA PHE A 173 3.35 8.59 11.32
C PHE A 173 3.53 9.90 10.54
N LEU A 174 3.35 9.88 9.21
CA LEU A 174 3.33 11.13 8.42
C LEU A 174 2.14 12.01 8.79
N ASP A 175 0.97 11.43 9.05
CA ASP A 175 -0.22 12.18 9.51
C ASP A 175 0.04 12.88 10.85
N ALA A 176 0.70 12.18 11.78
CA ALA A 176 1.12 12.75 13.05
C ALA A 176 2.08 13.93 12.86
N ASP A 177 3.16 13.75 12.08
CA ASP A 177 4.11 14.83 11.79
C ASP A 177 3.44 16.02 11.06
N LYS A 178 2.51 15.74 10.14
CA LYS A 178 1.75 16.78 9.43
C LYS A 178 0.92 17.60 10.40
N LYS A 179 0.19 16.97 11.33
CA LYS A 179 -0.58 17.65 12.38
C LYS A 179 0.30 18.52 13.27
N PHE A 180 1.51 18.07 13.61
CA PHE A 180 2.47 18.90 14.36
C PHE A 180 2.92 20.15 13.57
N ARG A 181 3.03 20.07 12.24
CA ARG A 181 3.45 21.21 11.39
C ARG A 181 2.33 22.19 11.06
N THR A 182 1.15 21.66 10.71
CA THR A 182 0.03 22.47 10.18
C THR A 182 -1.08 22.72 11.20
N GLY A 183 -0.93 22.20 12.42
CA GLY A 183 -1.92 22.25 13.48
C GLY A 183 -2.93 21.09 13.44
N PHE A 184 -3.68 20.94 14.54
CA PHE A 184 -4.64 19.84 14.75
C PHE A 184 -5.87 19.87 13.82
N ASN A 185 -6.05 20.95 13.05
CA ASN A 185 -7.11 21.05 12.05
C ASN A 185 -6.81 20.25 10.77
N ALA A 186 -5.63 19.65 10.64
CA ALA A 186 -5.31 18.78 9.52
C ALA A 186 -6.21 17.54 9.52
N LYS A 187 -6.91 17.30 8.40
CA LYS A 187 -7.71 16.09 8.19
C LYS A 187 -6.81 14.87 8.35
N SER A 188 -7.24 13.92 9.18
CA SER A 188 -6.54 12.65 9.30
C SER A 188 -6.61 11.86 8.00
N THR A 189 -5.56 11.09 7.70
CA THR A 189 -5.55 10.19 6.55
C THR A 189 -6.69 9.17 6.62
N PHE A 190 -7.22 8.81 7.79
CA PHE A 190 -8.41 7.95 7.85
C PHE A 190 -9.72 8.67 7.49
N SER A 191 -9.81 9.98 7.72
CA SER A 191 -10.99 10.78 7.35
C SER A 191 -11.06 11.06 5.85
N SER A 192 -9.91 11.03 5.17
CA SER A 192 -9.81 11.24 3.72
C SER A 192 -8.72 10.33 3.15
N PRO A 193 -8.95 9.00 3.08
CA PRO A 193 -7.91 8.04 2.78
C PRO A 193 -7.37 8.21 1.37
N GLU A 194 -6.05 8.34 1.29
CA GLU A 194 -5.32 8.30 0.04
C GLU A 194 -5.27 6.87 -0.50
N TRP A 195 -4.94 6.74 -1.78
CA TRP A 195 -4.87 5.45 -2.47
C TRP A 195 -4.05 4.38 -1.74
N PRO A 196 -2.87 4.68 -1.14
CA PRO A 196 -2.12 3.69 -0.39
C PRO A 196 -2.91 3.11 0.80
N ILE A 197 -3.71 3.88 1.53
CA ILE A 197 -4.53 3.32 2.61
C ILE A 197 -5.67 2.49 2.02
N LYS A 198 -6.41 3.04 1.06
CA LYS A 198 -7.53 2.35 0.41
C LYS A 198 -7.13 0.98 -0.13
N SER A 199 -6.05 0.95 -0.91
CA SER A 199 -5.51 -0.29 -1.47
C SER A 199 -5.03 -1.28 -0.41
N ALA A 200 -4.47 -0.82 0.72
CA ALA A 200 -4.00 -1.73 1.77
C ALA A 200 -5.17 -2.51 2.37
N PHE A 201 -6.24 -1.80 2.73
CA PHE A 201 -7.44 -2.41 3.31
C PHE A 201 -8.17 -3.27 2.29
N LEU A 202 -8.32 -2.81 1.04
CA LEU A 202 -8.97 -3.60 -0.02
C LEU A 202 -8.22 -4.91 -0.28
N ILE A 203 -6.89 -4.87 -0.36
CA ILE A 203 -6.06 -6.07 -0.58
C ILE A 203 -6.06 -6.97 0.64
N SER A 204 -6.05 -6.41 1.85
CA SER A 204 -6.18 -7.17 3.09
C SER A 204 -7.51 -7.92 3.15
N THR A 205 -8.61 -7.25 2.82
CA THR A 205 -9.95 -7.85 2.72
C THR A 205 -9.98 -8.93 1.63
N ALA A 206 -9.54 -8.61 0.41
CA ALA A 206 -9.54 -9.56 -0.70
C ALA A 206 -8.68 -10.78 -0.38
N TYR A 207 -7.49 -10.59 0.20
CA TYR A 207 -6.62 -11.69 0.60
C TYR A 207 -7.29 -12.58 1.66
N TYR A 208 -7.84 -11.98 2.73
CA TYR A 208 -8.51 -12.76 3.78
C TYR A 208 -9.69 -13.56 3.24
N VAL A 209 -10.55 -12.93 2.43
CA VAL A 209 -11.75 -13.55 1.84
C VAL A 209 -11.38 -14.68 0.89
N LEU A 210 -10.38 -14.48 0.03
CA LEU A 210 -10.00 -15.47 -0.99
C LEU A 210 -9.11 -16.60 -0.46
N SER A 211 -8.28 -16.33 0.55
CA SER A 211 -7.50 -17.38 1.23
C SER A 211 -8.35 -18.22 2.18
N ASP A 212 -9.45 -17.64 2.69
CA ASP A 212 -10.41 -18.24 3.62
C ASP A 212 -9.76 -19.15 4.67
N PRO A 213 -8.85 -18.60 5.51
CA PRO A 213 -7.99 -19.40 6.37
C PRO A 213 -8.75 -20.28 7.39
N HIS A 214 -10.01 -19.94 7.66
CA HIS A 214 -10.90 -20.67 8.57
C HIS A 214 -12.07 -21.36 7.86
N LYS A 215 -12.08 -21.39 6.51
CA LYS A 215 -13.13 -22.01 5.69
C LYS A 215 -14.54 -21.46 5.99
N ILE A 216 -14.64 -20.21 6.42
CA ILE A 216 -15.90 -19.58 6.77
C ILE A 216 -16.70 -19.33 5.50
N ILE A 217 -16.07 -18.78 4.46
CA ILE A 217 -16.76 -18.43 3.22
C ILE A 217 -17.08 -19.68 2.41
N GLN A 218 -16.17 -20.66 2.39
CA GLN A 218 -16.40 -21.98 1.79
C GLN A 218 -17.64 -22.68 2.37
N SER A 219 -18.04 -22.36 3.60
CA SER A 219 -19.28 -22.91 4.18
C SER A 219 -20.56 -22.30 3.59
N TYR A 220 -20.49 -21.12 2.96
CA TYR A 220 -21.63 -20.43 2.36
C TYR A 220 -21.62 -20.41 0.83
N VAL A 221 -20.43 -20.40 0.22
CA VAL A 221 -20.25 -20.27 -1.24
C VAL A 221 -19.15 -21.24 -1.68
N ASP A 222 -19.45 -22.07 -2.67
CA ASP A 222 -18.48 -22.97 -3.29
C ASP A 222 -17.51 -22.17 -4.19
N LEU A 223 -16.47 -21.62 -3.58
CA LEU A 223 -15.41 -20.88 -4.26
C LEU A 223 -14.20 -21.79 -4.46
N PRO A 224 -13.56 -21.77 -5.66
CA PRO A 224 -12.34 -22.51 -5.89
C PRO A 224 -11.24 -22.04 -4.92
N HIS A 225 -10.64 -22.98 -4.21
CA HIS A 225 -9.55 -22.68 -3.29
C HIS A 225 -8.30 -22.32 -4.09
N LEU A 226 -8.00 -21.01 -4.18
CA LEU A 226 -6.77 -20.53 -4.77
C LEU A 226 -5.61 -20.80 -3.80
N GLN A 227 -4.49 -21.32 -4.32
CA GLN A 227 -3.29 -21.46 -3.49
C GLN A 227 -2.82 -20.08 -3.04
N ASN A 228 -2.37 -19.98 -1.78
CA ASN A 228 -1.87 -18.71 -1.22
C ASN A 228 -0.79 -18.05 -2.08
N ALA A 229 0.02 -18.85 -2.78
CA ALA A 229 1.05 -18.37 -3.71
C ALA A 229 0.44 -17.62 -4.90
N ASP A 230 -0.55 -18.23 -5.58
CA ASP A 230 -1.24 -17.63 -6.71
C ASP A 230 -1.99 -16.36 -6.30
N LEU A 231 -2.63 -16.38 -5.13
CA LEU A 231 -3.34 -15.22 -4.61
C LEU A 231 -2.39 -14.05 -4.31
N LYS A 232 -1.25 -14.31 -3.67
CA LYS A 232 -0.21 -13.29 -3.41
C LYS A 232 0.32 -12.72 -4.73
N PHE A 233 0.55 -13.56 -5.73
CA PHE A 233 1.02 -13.13 -7.05
C PHE A 233 -0.03 -12.30 -7.80
N ALA A 234 -1.29 -12.73 -7.82
CA ALA A 234 -2.37 -12.03 -8.51
C ALA A 234 -2.63 -10.65 -7.90
N LEU A 235 -2.75 -10.56 -6.57
CA LEU A 235 -2.87 -9.28 -5.86
C LEU A 235 -1.60 -8.43 -6.05
N GLY A 236 -0.44 -9.10 -6.11
CA GLY A 236 0.86 -8.59 -6.53
C GLY A 236 0.81 -7.79 -7.81
N ALA A 237 0.53 -8.51 -8.88
CA ALA A 237 0.46 -8.02 -10.24
C ALA A 237 -0.58 -6.90 -10.36
N PHE A 238 -1.74 -7.05 -9.71
CA PHE A 238 -2.80 -6.04 -9.71
C PHE A 238 -2.33 -4.70 -9.12
N LEU A 239 -1.77 -4.69 -7.91
CA LEU A 239 -1.28 -3.44 -7.31
C LEU A 239 -0.11 -2.86 -8.09
N SER A 240 0.78 -3.70 -8.61
CA SER A 240 1.92 -3.24 -9.42
C SER A 240 1.46 -2.62 -10.74
N ALA A 241 0.45 -3.18 -11.39
CA ALA A 241 -0.15 -2.60 -12.59
C ALA A 241 -0.74 -1.21 -12.29
N ILE A 242 -1.44 -1.07 -11.15
CA ILE A 242 -1.98 0.22 -10.73
C ILE A 242 -0.85 1.22 -10.40
N ALA A 243 0.19 0.78 -9.70
CA ALA A 243 1.34 1.64 -9.39
C ALA A 243 2.05 2.14 -10.66
N ILE A 244 2.23 1.28 -11.66
CA ILE A 244 2.76 1.67 -12.98
C ILE A 244 1.82 2.68 -13.65
N LEU A 245 0.51 2.42 -13.63
CA LEU A 245 -0.47 3.29 -14.24
C LEU A 245 -0.50 4.69 -13.60
N GLU A 246 -0.37 4.77 -12.27
CA GLU A 246 -0.23 6.04 -11.53
C GLU A 246 1.07 6.78 -11.86
N LEU A 247 2.16 6.06 -12.11
CA LEU A 247 3.44 6.65 -12.52
C LEU A 247 3.37 7.24 -13.93
N VAL A 248 2.65 6.57 -14.84
CA VAL A 248 2.48 6.98 -16.24
C VAL A 248 1.48 8.13 -16.36
N LEU A 249 0.26 7.94 -15.85
CA LEU A 249 -0.85 8.89 -16.00
C LEU A 249 -0.81 10.03 -14.98
N GLY A 250 -0.01 9.89 -13.92
CA GLY A 250 -0.02 10.79 -12.78
C GLY A 250 -1.19 10.49 -11.83
N ARG A 251 -1.09 11.02 -10.60
CA ARG A 251 -2.08 10.82 -9.52
C ARG A 251 -3.43 11.50 -9.77
N SER A 252 -3.61 12.18 -10.89
CA SER A 252 -4.86 12.88 -11.23
C SER A 252 -5.99 11.93 -11.61
N ILE A 253 -5.68 10.71 -12.06
CA ILE A 253 -6.69 9.74 -12.48
C ILE A 253 -6.95 8.76 -11.33
N ASN A 254 -8.00 9.03 -10.55
CA ASN A 254 -8.49 8.09 -9.55
C ASN A 254 -9.34 7.01 -10.25
N LEU A 255 -8.69 5.93 -10.71
CA LEU A 255 -9.35 4.79 -11.37
C LEU A 255 -10.47 4.19 -10.52
N PHE A 256 -10.33 4.26 -9.20
CA PHE A 256 -11.29 3.70 -8.25
C PHE A 256 -12.36 4.70 -7.82
N TYR A 257 -12.38 5.91 -8.39
CA TYR A 257 -13.38 6.90 -8.04
C TYR A 257 -14.80 6.35 -8.21
N TYR A 258 -15.08 5.67 -9.32
CA TYR A 258 -16.40 5.08 -9.57
C TYR A 258 -16.70 3.92 -8.63
N PHE A 259 -15.73 3.03 -8.42
CA PHE A 259 -15.88 1.90 -7.50
C PHE A 259 -16.13 2.36 -6.06
N GLU A 260 -15.41 3.38 -5.60
CA GLU A 260 -15.62 4.03 -4.31
C GLU A 260 -17.01 4.65 -4.20
N ARG A 261 -17.48 5.35 -5.25
CA ARG A 261 -18.84 5.92 -5.26
C ARG A 261 -19.92 4.85 -5.18
N ILE A 262 -19.75 3.72 -5.86
CA ILE A 262 -20.67 2.58 -5.80
C ILE A 262 -20.66 1.99 -4.39
N LEU A 263 -19.48 1.69 -3.82
CA LEU A 263 -19.36 1.16 -2.47
C LEU A 263 -20.00 2.08 -1.43
N VAL A 264 -19.73 3.37 -1.51
CA VAL A 264 -20.32 4.34 -0.59
C VAL A 264 -21.84 4.41 -0.75
N ALA A 265 -22.36 4.40 -1.99
CA ALA A 265 -23.79 4.38 -2.23
C ALA A 265 -24.45 3.11 -1.67
N VAL A 266 -23.84 1.95 -1.87
CA VAL A 266 -24.35 0.65 -1.37
C VAL A 266 -24.31 0.58 0.16
N LEU A 267 -23.25 1.10 0.78
CA LEU A 267 -23.08 1.10 2.24
C LEU A 267 -23.78 2.25 2.96
N GLY A 268 -24.39 3.19 2.22
CA GLY A 268 -25.05 4.37 2.79
C GLY A 268 -24.10 5.31 3.54
N LEU A 269 -22.80 5.33 3.19
CA LEU A 269 -21.81 6.15 3.88
C LEU A 269 -21.95 7.63 3.48
N GLN A 270 -21.83 8.54 4.43
CA GLN A 270 -21.80 9.97 4.12
C GLN A 270 -20.41 10.33 3.58
N ILE A 271 -20.36 10.74 2.31
CA ILE A 271 -19.15 11.36 1.74
C ILE A 271 -19.13 12.80 2.21
N ASP A 272 -18.11 13.16 2.98
CA ASP A 272 -17.73 14.55 3.23
C ASP A 272 -17.75 15.28 1.88
N LYS A 273 -18.75 16.15 1.66
CA LYS A 273 -18.75 16.99 0.47
C LYS A 273 -17.40 17.72 0.49
N PRO A 274 -16.63 17.70 -0.62
CA PRO A 274 -15.41 18.49 -0.67
C PRO A 274 -15.85 19.90 -0.28
N ARG A 275 -15.33 20.41 0.85
CA ARG A 275 -15.63 21.78 1.27
C ARG A 275 -15.27 22.63 0.08
N GLU A 276 -16.30 23.09 -0.62
CA GLU A 276 -16.19 24.06 -1.70
C GLU A 276 -15.22 25.10 -1.15
N LYS A 277 -14.09 25.31 -1.84
CA LYS A 277 -12.99 26.13 -1.33
C LYS A 277 -13.57 27.47 -0.91
N ALA A 278 -13.92 27.60 0.36
CA ALA A 278 -14.54 28.77 0.91
C ALA A 278 -13.43 29.82 0.89
N SER A 279 -13.39 30.53 -0.23
CA SER A 279 -12.80 31.85 -0.41
C SER A 279 -11.63 32.14 0.54
N ILE A 280 -10.48 31.53 0.26
CA ILE A 280 -9.18 32.00 0.78
C ILE A 280 -8.95 33.49 0.40
N ASN A 281 -9.73 34.01 -0.56
CA ASN A 281 -9.76 35.43 -0.91
C ASN A 281 -10.40 36.34 0.16
N THR A 282 -11.16 35.86 1.14
CA THR A 282 -11.77 36.74 2.16
C THR A 282 -10.83 37.02 3.35
N ALA A 283 -9.78 36.21 3.55
CA ALA A 283 -8.78 36.47 4.59
C ALA A 283 -7.64 37.38 4.09
N ARG A 284 -7.32 37.35 2.79
CA ARG A 284 -6.32 38.27 2.20
C ARG A 284 -6.82 39.71 2.04
N SER A 285 -8.13 39.98 2.08
CA SER A 285 -8.64 41.35 2.03
C SER A 285 -8.56 42.10 3.37
N LYS A 286 -8.39 41.40 4.51
CA LYS A 286 -8.28 42.06 5.82
C LYS A 286 -6.85 42.33 6.27
N GLN A 287 -5.84 41.80 5.57
CA GLN A 287 -4.42 42.00 5.92
C GLN A 287 -3.72 43.10 5.08
N LYS A 288 -4.45 43.81 4.21
CA LYS A 288 -3.92 44.96 3.44
C LYS A 288 -4.40 46.33 3.96
N THR A 289 -5.03 46.36 5.13
CA THR A 289 -5.41 47.59 5.83
C THR A 289 -4.91 47.51 7.26
N GLN A 290 -3.60 47.67 7.43
CA GLN A 290 -2.93 48.14 8.64
C GLN A 290 -1.48 48.47 8.31
#